data_AF-A0A5E7YJF2-F1
#
_entry.id   AF-A0A5E7YJF2-F1
#
_cell.length_a   1.000
_cell.length_b   1.000
_cell.length_c   1.000
_cell.angle_alpha   90.00
_cell.angle_beta   90.00
_cell.angle_gamma   90.00
#
_symmetry.space_group_name_H-M   'P 1'
#
loop_
_entity.id
_entity.type
_entity.pdbx_description
1 polymer ?
#
loop_
_entity_poly.entity_id
_entity_poly.type
_entity_poly.pdbx_seq_one_letter_code
_entity_poly.pdbx_strand_id
1 'polypeptide(L)'
;MTRSLPTDGGVFAIAAIALLLSGCATASGPVPVHYGNSDALDACGAWGEARGADIPVRIAPASTARIVYRLPPGEGFWLCDGTDDDAWIGIIVEHNPLIGDQTGDPQCGAADLVDPRQPYRGPCLSGWVPAEAVILIAS
;
A
#
# COMPACT_ATOMS: atom_id res chain seq x y z
N MET A 1 -61.02 42.27 38.87
CA MET A 1 -59.81 43.08 39.15
C MET A 1 -58.76 42.16 39.74
N THR A 2 -57.53 42.21 39.19
CA THR A 2 -56.23 41.77 39.76
C THR A 2 -56.05 40.27 40.07
N ARG A 3 -54.96 39.58 39.72
CA ARG A 3 -53.62 39.96 39.24
C ARG A 3 -52.97 38.71 38.61
N SER A 4 -52.33 38.83 37.46
CA SER A 4 -51.43 37.80 36.91
C SER A 4 -50.06 37.91 37.58
N LEU A 5 -49.44 36.77 37.91
CA LEU A 5 -48.02 36.64 38.25
C LEU A 5 -47.29 36.08 37.02
N PRO A 6 -46.17 36.70 36.57
CA PRO A 6 -45.24 36.05 35.68
C PRO A 6 -44.15 35.37 36.51
N THR A 7 -43.91 34.08 36.26
CA THR A 7 -42.74 33.36 36.76
C THR A 7 -41.88 32.96 35.58
N ASP A 8 -40.84 33.77 35.38
CA ASP A 8 -39.55 33.52 34.74
C ASP A 8 -39.37 32.15 34.04
N GLY A 9 -39.61 32.15 32.72
CA GLY A 9 -39.14 31.11 31.82
C GLY A 9 -37.70 31.42 31.39
N GLY A 10 -36.74 30.81 32.10
CA GLY A 10 -35.31 30.93 31.82
C GLY A 10 -34.96 30.49 30.40
N VAL A 11 -34.37 31.41 29.64
CA VAL A 11 -33.70 31.10 28.38
C VAL A 11 -32.29 30.62 28.72
N PHE A 12 -32.14 29.31 28.98
CA PHE A 12 -30.83 28.67 28.96
C PHE A 12 -30.39 28.54 27.50
N ALA A 13 -29.63 29.53 27.03
CA ALA A 13 -28.89 29.44 25.77
C ALA A 13 -27.78 28.39 25.92
N ILE A 14 -28.06 27.15 25.55
CA ILE A 14 -27.04 26.09 25.45
C ILE A 14 -26.23 26.38 24.18
N ALA A 15 -25.08 27.02 24.36
CA ALA A 15 -24.07 27.15 23.32
C ALA A 15 -23.49 25.76 23.03
N ALA A 16 -23.94 25.14 21.95
CA ALA A 16 -23.33 23.92 21.42
C ALA A 16 -21.99 24.27 20.76
N ILE A 17 -20.90 24.14 21.52
CA ILE A 17 -19.53 24.19 20.99
C ILE A 17 -19.32 22.90 20.19
N ALA A 18 -19.45 22.99 18.87
CA ALA A 18 -19.09 21.90 17.96
C ALA A 18 -17.57 21.72 17.97
N LEU A 19 -17.09 20.70 18.70
CA LEU A 19 -15.70 20.23 18.65
C LEU A 19 -15.40 19.68 17.25
N LEU A 20 -14.82 20.52 16.40
CA LEU A 20 -14.18 20.12 15.15
C LEU A 20 -12.90 19.35 15.48
N LEU A 21 -13.03 18.05 15.76
CA LEU A 21 -11.91 17.11 15.78
C LEU A 21 -11.40 16.94 14.35
N SER A 22 -10.60 17.91 13.90
CA SER A 22 -9.82 17.79 12.68
C SER A 22 -8.70 16.78 12.93
N GLY A 23 -8.99 15.51 12.68
CA GLY A 23 -7.95 14.49 12.59
C GLY A 23 -7.04 14.82 11.41
N CYS A 24 -5.81 15.23 11.68
CA CYS A 24 -4.76 15.23 10.66
C CYS A 24 -4.59 13.79 10.19
N ALA A 25 -5.05 13.49 8.97
CA ALA A 25 -4.62 12.29 8.28
C ALA A 25 -3.10 12.43 8.06
N THR A 26 -2.30 11.74 8.85
CA THR A 26 -0.88 11.55 8.58
C THR A 26 -0.78 10.74 7.29
N ALA A 27 -0.57 11.42 6.17
CA ALA A 27 -0.16 10.74 4.95
C ALA A 27 1.19 10.08 5.24
N SER A 28 1.18 8.76 5.47
CA SER A 28 2.42 8.00 5.60
C SER A 28 3.21 8.14 4.31
N GLY A 29 4.50 8.44 4.42
CA GLY A 29 5.40 8.59 3.28
C GLY A 29 5.53 7.28 2.48
N PRO A 30 6.29 7.30 1.37
CA PRO A 30 6.62 6.09 0.65
C PRO A 30 7.28 5.06 1.58
N VAL A 31 6.82 3.81 1.53
CA VAL A 31 7.40 2.67 2.25
C VAL A 31 8.05 1.77 1.19
N PRO A 32 9.38 1.61 1.20
CA PRO A 32 10.03 0.73 0.24
C PRO A 32 9.69 -0.72 0.53
N VAL A 33 9.54 -1.52 -0.54
CA VAL A 33 9.52 -2.99 -0.46
C VAL A 33 10.91 -3.46 -0.03
N HIS A 34 10.99 -4.39 0.90
CA HIS A 34 12.25 -5.06 1.25
C HIS A 34 12.35 -6.40 0.54
N TYR A 35 13.58 -6.80 0.23
CA TYR A 35 13.92 -8.08 -0.40
C TYR A 35 15.25 -8.60 0.17
N GLY A 36 15.55 -9.87 -0.10
CA GLY A 36 16.68 -10.58 0.50
C GLY A 36 16.35 -11.11 1.89
N ASN A 37 17.39 -11.63 2.55
CA ASN A 37 17.50 -12.24 3.90
C ASN A 37 18.22 -13.61 3.86
N SER A 38 18.84 -13.98 2.74
CA SER A 38 19.54 -15.25 2.59
C SER A 38 20.62 -15.17 1.50
N ASP A 39 21.72 -15.88 1.72
CA ASP A 39 22.77 -16.14 0.74
C ASP A 39 22.53 -17.45 -0.05
N ALA A 40 21.38 -18.10 0.13
CA ALA A 40 21.05 -19.40 -0.45
C ALA A 40 19.68 -19.46 -1.13
N LEU A 41 18.84 -18.42 -0.97
CA LEU A 41 17.51 -18.32 -1.55
C LEU A 41 17.38 -17.04 -2.37
N ASP A 42 16.48 -17.07 -3.34
CA ASP A 42 16.08 -15.89 -4.12
C ASP A 42 15.67 -14.75 -3.19
N ALA A 43 16.03 -13.52 -3.55
CA ALA A 43 15.74 -12.34 -2.75
C ALA A 43 14.23 -12.14 -2.52
N CYS A 44 13.41 -12.58 -3.46
CA CYS A 44 11.95 -12.65 -3.32
C CYS A 44 11.53 -14.12 -3.24
N GLY A 45 10.60 -14.43 -2.35
CA GLY A 45 10.29 -15.83 -2.00
C GLY A 45 9.28 -16.53 -2.89
N ALA A 46 8.69 -15.83 -3.86
CA ALA A 46 7.64 -16.39 -4.71
C ALA A 46 7.36 -15.54 -5.96
N TRP A 47 6.69 -16.17 -6.93
CA TRP A 47 6.09 -15.53 -8.10
C TRP A 47 4.56 -15.53 -7.99
N GLY A 48 3.94 -14.41 -8.30
CA GLY A 48 2.49 -14.25 -8.30
C GLY A 48 1.99 -13.50 -9.52
N GLU A 49 0.67 -13.47 -9.67
CA GLU A 49 -0.03 -12.78 -10.75
C GLU A 49 -1.24 -12.00 -10.23
N ALA A 50 -1.65 -11.01 -11.02
CA ALA A 50 -2.82 -10.20 -10.73
C ALA A 50 -4.14 -10.99 -10.94
N ARG A 51 -4.98 -11.06 -9.90
CA ARG A 51 -6.28 -11.75 -9.95
C ARG A 51 -7.31 -10.97 -10.77
N GLY A 52 -7.56 -11.41 -12.01
CA GLY A 52 -8.80 -11.20 -12.77
C GLY A 52 -9.25 -9.77 -13.09
N ALA A 53 -8.58 -8.75 -12.55
CA ALA A 53 -8.83 -7.33 -12.72
C ALA A 53 -7.54 -6.54 -12.45
N ASP A 54 -7.53 -5.27 -12.84
CA ASP A 54 -6.38 -4.39 -12.60
C ASP A 54 -6.14 -4.18 -11.10
N ILE A 55 -4.91 -4.38 -10.64
CA ILE A 55 -4.53 -4.19 -9.23
C ILE A 55 -3.75 -2.89 -9.08
N PRO A 56 -4.17 -1.99 -8.15
CA PRO A 56 -3.39 -0.79 -7.86
C PRO A 56 -2.12 -1.13 -7.08
N VAL A 57 -0.97 -0.84 -7.66
CA VAL A 57 0.33 -0.85 -6.97
C VAL A 57 0.53 0.50 -6.28
N ARG A 58 0.81 0.48 -4.98
CA ARG A 58 0.85 1.66 -4.13
C ARG A 58 2.23 1.94 -3.57
N ILE A 59 2.48 3.21 -3.25
CA ILE A 59 3.76 3.63 -2.64
C ILE A 59 3.97 3.15 -1.20
N ALA A 60 2.91 2.64 -0.55
CA ALA A 60 2.90 2.20 0.84
C ALA A 60 1.73 1.22 1.05
N PRO A 61 1.78 0.34 2.07
CA PRO A 61 0.74 -0.64 2.36
C PRO A 61 -0.48 0.02 3.03
N ALA A 62 -1.18 0.86 2.27
CA ALA A 62 -2.37 1.56 2.73
C ALA A 62 -3.36 1.79 1.60
N SER A 63 -4.65 1.61 1.86
CA SER A 63 -5.72 1.77 0.87
C SER A 63 -5.85 3.21 0.35
N THR A 64 -5.35 4.18 1.11
CA THR A 64 -5.30 5.61 0.76
C THR A 64 -3.96 6.04 0.17
N ALA A 65 -2.94 5.18 0.16
CA ALA A 65 -1.64 5.52 -0.42
C ALA A 65 -1.75 5.73 -1.93
N ARG A 66 -0.95 6.66 -2.45
CA ARG A 66 -0.89 7.00 -3.87
C ARG A 66 -0.59 5.74 -4.70
N ILE A 67 -1.34 5.59 -5.78
CA ILE A 67 -1.14 4.55 -6.80
C ILE A 67 0.01 5.01 -7.71
N VAL A 68 1.03 4.18 -7.88
CA VAL A 68 2.14 4.41 -8.82
C VAL A 68 1.97 3.66 -10.12
N TYR A 69 1.22 2.56 -10.10
CA TYR A 69 0.98 1.74 -11.28
C TYR A 69 -0.31 0.93 -11.11
N ARG A 70 -0.88 0.46 -12.21
CA ARG A 70 -1.98 -0.52 -12.20
C ARG A 70 -1.53 -1.73 -12.98
N LEU A 71 -1.40 -2.86 -12.28
CA LEU A 71 -1.08 -4.15 -12.88
C LEU A 71 -2.31 -4.67 -13.62
N PRO A 72 -2.24 -4.90 -14.94
CA PRO A 72 -3.30 -5.58 -15.67
C PRO A 72 -3.45 -7.05 -15.24
N PRO A 73 -4.60 -7.69 -15.55
CA PRO A 73 -4.85 -9.07 -15.17
C PRO A 73 -3.81 -10.01 -15.82
N GLY A 74 -3.32 -10.98 -15.05
CA GLY A 74 -2.33 -11.95 -15.53
C GLY A 74 -0.91 -11.39 -15.68
N GLU A 75 -0.66 -10.11 -15.34
CA GLU A 75 0.72 -9.62 -15.23
C GLU A 75 1.38 -10.25 -13.99
N GLY A 76 2.56 -10.83 -14.21
CA GLY A 76 3.33 -11.52 -13.20
C GLY A 76 4.34 -10.62 -12.49
N PHE A 77 4.63 -10.95 -11.24
CA PHE A 77 5.53 -10.18 -10.38
C PHE A 77 6.07 -11.05 -9.24
N TRP A 78 7.22 -10.64 -8.70
CA TRP A 78 7.85 -11.26 -7.54
C TRP A 78 7.19 -10.79 -6.23
N LEU A 79 7.02 -11.70 -5.27
CA LEU A 79 6.53 -11.44 -3.92
C LEU A 79 7.72 -11.38 -2.94
N CYS A 80 8.01 -10.22 -2.39
CA CYS A 80 9.28 -9.95 -1.68
C CYS A 80 9.08 -9.54 -0.21
N ASP A 81 7.96 -8.91 0.10
CA ASP A 81 7.68 -8.34 1.42
C ASP A 81 6.22 -8.56 1.82
N GLY A 82 5.94 -8.42 3.11
CA GLY A 82 4.60 -8.56 3.67
C GLY A 82 4.45 -7.66 4.89
N THR A 83 3.23 -7.17 5.13
CA THR A 83 2.91 -6.52 6.41
C THR A 83 2.57 -7.56 7.48
N ASP A 84 2.76 -7.21 8.75
CA ASP A 84 2.50 -8.10 9.89
C ASP A 84 1.04 -8.56 10.01
N ASP A 85 0.11 -7.82 9.39
CA ASP A 85 -1.32 -8.15 9.34
C ASP A 85 -1.72 -8.96 8.09
N ASP A 86 -0.74 -9.35 7.27
CA ASP A 86 -0.89 -10.08 6.00
C ASP A 86 -1.82 -9.38 4.98
N ALA A 87 -2.15 -8.11 5.19
CA ALA A 87 -3.08 -7.38 4.32
C ALA A 87 -2.41 -6.89 3.03
N TRP A 88 -1.09 -6.75 3.04
CA TRP A 88 -0.33 -6.18 1.93
C TRP A 88 0.89 -7.02 1.58
N ILE A 89 1.12 -7.16 0.28
CA ILE A 89 2.31 -7.80 -0.27
C ILE A 89 3.13 -6.75 -0.99
N GLY A 90 4.42 -6.70 -0.67
CA GLY A 90 5.41 -5.92 -1.39
C GLY A 90 5.91 -6.69 -2.59
N ILE A 91 5.85 -6.07 -3.77
CA ILE A 91 6.13 -6.71 -5.05
C ILE A 91 7.21 -5.99 -5.84
N ILE A 92 7.89 -6.75 -6.71
CA ILE A 92 8.77 -6.24 -7.77
C ILE A 92 8.26 -6.77 -9.10
N VAL A 93 7.96 -5.87 -10.03
CA VAL A 93 7.46 -6.23 -11.37
C VAL A 93 8.65 -6.35 -12.31
N GLU A 94 8.84 -7.54 -12.88
CA GLU A 94 10.01 -7.83 -13.72
C GLU A 94 10.00 -6.98 -14.99
N HIS A 95 8.87 -6.97 -15.70
CA HIS A 95 8.68 -6.01 -16.78
C HIS A 95 8.39 -4.63 -16.19
N ASN A 96 9.29 -3.66 -16.34
CA ASN A 96 9.00 -2.27 -15.95
C ASN A 96 8.40 -1.49 -17.14
N PRO A 97 7.08 -1.32 -17.23
CA PRO A 97 6.44 -0.62 -18.33
C PRO A 97 6.77 0.88 -18.37
N LEU A 98 7.32 1.44 -17.28
CA LEU A 98 7.74 2.84 -17.20
C LEU A 98 9.09 3.10 -17.87
N ILE A 99 9.88 2.06 -18.16
CA ILE A 99 11.24 2.18 -18.71
C ILE A 99 11.28 1.84 -20.22
N GLY A 100 10.14 1.47 -20.83
CA GLY A 100 10.04 1.13 -22.26
C GLY A 100 10.72 -0.19 -22.62
N ASP A 101 10.66 -0.60 -23.89
CA ASP A 101 11.28 -1.82 -24.43
C ASP A 101 12.81 -1.70 -24.52
N GLN A 102 13.48 -1.43 -23.39
CA GLN A 102 14.91 -1.67 -23.34
C GLN A 102 15.13 -3.12 -23.77
N THR A 103 15.93 -3.32 -24.82
CA THR A 103 16.09 -4.59 -25.56
C THR A 103 16.77 -5.72 -24.77
N GLY A 104 16.65 -5.70 -23.44
CA GLY A 104 17.07 -6.75 -22.53
C GLY A 104 16.12 -6.80 -21.34
N ASP A 105 15.90 -8.00 -20.82
CA ASP A 105 15.12 -8.22 -19.61
C ASP A 105 15.76 -7.41 -18.46
N PRO A 106 15.06 -6.41 -17.88
CA PRO A 106 15.65 -5.60 -16.83
C PRO A 106 16.03 -6.52 -15.68
N GLN A 107 17.31 -6.51 -15.31
CA GLN A 107 17.81 -7.33 -14.22
C GLN A 107 17.31 -6.74 -12.89
N CYS A 108 16.12 -7.14 -12.48
CA CYS A 108 15.47 -6.61 -11.29
C CYS A 108 16.13 -7.08 -9.99
N GLY A 109 16.92 -8.15 -10.05
CA GLY A 109 17.61 -8.76 -8.90
C GLY A 109 16.69 -9.45 -7.90
N ALA A 110 15.44 -9.74 -8.28
CA ALA A 110 14.47 -10.42 -7.42
C ALA A 110 14.82 -11.90 -7.19
N ALA A 111 15.55 -12.52 -8.12
CA ALA A 111 16.09 -13.88 -8.01
C ALA A 111 17.58 -13.93 -7.61
N ASP A 112 18.17 -12.78 -7.23
CA ASP A 112 19.55 -12.75 -6.77
C ASP A 112 19.67 -13.24 -5.31
N LEU A 113 20.87 -13.66 -4.91
CA LEU A 113 21.17 -13.98 -3.51
C LEU A 113 21.53 -12.68 -2.77
N VAL A 114 20.60 -12.19 -1.94
CA VAL A 114 20.72 -10.89 -1.27
C VAL A 114 20.66 -11.06 0.25
N ASP A 115 21.76 -10.73 0.92
CA ASP A 115 21.89 -10.70 2.37
C ASP A 115 22.71 -9.46 2.80
N PRO A 116 22.23 -8.60 3.72
CA PRO A 116 21.00 -8.71 4.50
C PRO A 116 19.74 -8.27 3.76
N ARG A 117 18.57 -8.56 4.35
CA ARG A 117 17.29 -7.94 3.96
C ARG A 117 17.44 -6.43 3.91
N GLN A 118 17.04 -5.82 2.80
CA GLN A 118 17.26 -4.38 2.57
C GLN A 118 16.16 -3.76 1.69
N PRO A 119 15.99 -2.42 1.72
CA PRO A 119 15.07 -1.74 0.83
C PRO A 119 15.45 -1.94 -0.65
N TYR A 120 14.47 -2.25 -1.49
CA TYR A 120 14.66 -2.35 -2.93
C TYR A 120 14.95 -0.96 -3.53
N ARG A 121 16.02 -0.87 -4.32
CA ARG A 121 16.45 0.35 -5.03
C ARG A 121 16.81 0.06 -6.50
N GLY A 122 16.38 -1.11 -6.99
CA GLY A 122 16.68 -1.54 -8.36
C GLY A 122 15.87 -0.77 -9.41
N PRO A 123 16.11 -1.07 -10.69
CA PRO A 123 15.53 -0.32 -11.80
C PRO A 123 14.05 -0.64 -12.05
N CYS A 124 13.54 -1.71 -11.45
CA CYS A 124 12.20 -2.20 -11.73
C CYS A 124 11.14 -1.53 -10.86
N LEU A 125 9.89 -1.61 -11.32
CA LEU A 125 8.77 -1.07 -10.55
C LEU A 125 8.59 -1.91 -9.28
N SER A 126 8.46 -1.24 -8.14
CA SER A 126 8.14 -1.89 -6.86
C SER A 126 7.07 -1.13 -6.11
N GLY A 127 6.29 -1.83 -5.30
CA GLY A 127 5.30 -1.22 -4.42
C GLY A 127 4.44 -2.25 -3.72
N TRP A 128 3.29 -1.80 -3.21
CA TRP A 128 2.42 -2.60 -2.36
C TRP A 128 1.08 -2.87 -3.02
N VAL A 129 0.61 -4.11 -2.95
CA VAL A 129 -0.70 -4.55 -3.43
C VAL A 129 -1.48 -5.24 -2.31
N PRO A 130 -2.83 -5.21 -2.34
CA PRO A 130 -3.63 -5.97 -1.39
C PRO A 130 -3.40 -7.48 -1.58
N ALA A 131 -3.19 -8.22 -0.49
CA ALA A 131 -2.89 -9.65 -0.55
C ALA A 131 -4.03 -10.45 -1.21
N GLU A 132 -5.29 -10.06 -0.99
CA GLU A 132 -6.46 -10.71 -1.57
C GLU A 132 -6.56 -10.58 -3.10
N ALA A 133 -5.78 -9.69 -3.69
CA ALA A 133 -5.74 -9.48 -5.13
C ALA A 133 -4.68 -10.34 -5.83
N VAL A 134 -3.83 -11.07 -5.08
CA VAL A 134 -2.74 -11.87 -5.64
C VAL A 134 -3.15 -13.34 -5.82
N ILE A 135 -2.67 -13.97 -6.89
CA ILE A 135 -2.66 -15.42 -7.06
C ILE A 135 -1.19 -15.88 -6.96
N LEU A 136 -0.90 -16.77 -6.01
CA LEU A 136 0.41 -17.41 -5.92
C LEU A 136 0.55 -18.44 -7.05
N ILE A 137 1.64 -18.37 -7.80
CA ILE A 137 1.91 -19.24 -8.95
C ILE A 137 3.07 -20.20 -8.66
N ALA A 138 4.15 -19.71 -8.05
CA ALA A 138 5.32 -20.51 -7.68
C ALA A 138 6.03 -19.94 -6.43
N SER A 139 6.78 -20.79 -5.73
CA SER A 139 7.60 -20.47 -4.55
C SER A 139 8.80 -21.39 -4.46
#